data_AF-A0A8H5RE83-F1
#
_entry.id   AF-A0A8H5RE83-F1
#
_cell.length_a   1.000
_cell.length_b   1.000
_cell.length_c   1.000
_cell.angle_alpha   90.00
_cell.angle_beta   90.00
_cell.angle_gamma   90.00
#
_symmetry.space_group_name_H-M   'P 1'
#
loop_
_entity.id
_entity.type
_entity.pdbx_description
1 polymer ?
#
loop_
_entity_poly.entity_id
_entity_poly.type
_entity_poly.pdbx_seq_one_letter_code
_entity_poly.pdbx_strand_id
1 'polypeptide(L)'
;MDNSCEIPQGKEISSTQVNDDLPTAEALKIADGIEVLDGKGEKHTFKSIYSGVGLPRRVLVVFVRHFFCCSCVSYTSFLAKNATPEKLKEINTEIVIIGHGDPRTVDMYRIDTGCEFPIYTDPSEQLYKTLGMIQTWEEGPPTMEFIAAGVSWALGKASSPQKILARLGLASLVGQNIWPELSSKLSPEASIVLPDDSSFGSLIRYANEHGIAFLARSGGHGATEALQLAKDVIVVDLRDQNDVEIAEDGKSVRIGGGASVKKVVNELWTAGKQTVTGICECVGVSAPVLGGGHGWLQGQYGLAADQVISARVVLPNGDAVTASEDSNPDLFWALRGAGHNFGIVTEWEYRIYDINNPKWSYEIFIFLGDKLEDVLELTNKMMKTQPPHLTHWIYIVNIPEVDPVKPIIWYAVISDGAVQEARDYAKPLHDLSPINVNAGEASMPDLAAITLMSDDSVGCAKGLTGHRYPIGLKTYDLFAVRKVFNEIADMSKRVPELAGSFFLLEGYSTHGVKAIDAKSSAFPHRDDEILVTPYILYKPNATLDGLAQEHGEKLRRHLLEASGDPEHLRAYVNYAHGFESLEEMYGHEPWRIEKLKALKKKWDPENRMRFYAPIV
;
A
#
# COMPACT_ATOMS: atom_id res chain seq x y z
N MET A 1 9.81 9.41 24.20
CA MET A 1 9.01 9.10 25.39
C MET A 1 8.04 10.26 25.49
N ASP A 2 6.83 10.12 24.97
CA ASP A 2 5.87 11.23 24.93
C ASP A 2 4.52 10.83 25.55
N ASN A 3 3.93 11.82 26.21
CA ASN A 3 2.98 11.76 27.34
C ASN A 3 1.56 11.19 27.08
N SER A 4 1.40 10.14 26.29
CA SER A 4 0.07 9.55 26.00
C SER A 4 -0.57 8.72 27.14
N CYS A 5 0.03 8.71 28.33
CA CYS A 5 -0.47 7.95 29.50
C CYS A 5 -0.56 8.78 30.79
N GLU A 6 -0.39 10.11 30.74
CA GLU A 6 -0.65 10.92 31.95
C GLU A 6 -2.15 11.00 32.21
N ILE A 7 -2.58 10.48 33.36
CA ILE A 7 -3.90 10.76 33.94
C ILE A 7 -3.90 12.28 34.22
N PRO A 8 -4.86 13.06 33.69
CA PRO A 8 -4.93 14.49 33.99
C PRO A 8 -4.94 14.71 35.50
N GLN A 9 -4.09 15.61 36.01
CA GLN A 9 -4.11 15.97 37.44
C GLN A 9 -5.54 16.35 37.85
N GLY A 10 -6.10 15.62 38.82
CA GLY A 10 -7.48 15.78 39.30
C GLY A 10 -8.50 14.71 38.84
N LYS A 11 -8.10 13.69 38.06
CA LYS A 11 -8.94 12.53 37.68
C LYS A 11 -8.49 11.18 38.28
N GLU A 12 -7.75 11.20 39.37
CA GLU A 12 -7.63 9.99 40.21
C GLU A 12 -8.99 9.72 40.86
N ILE A 13 -9.77 8.80 40.30
CA ILE A 13 -10.82 8.16 41.08
C ILE A 13 -10.10 7.14 41.98
N SER A 14 -9.54 7.64 43.09
CA SER A 14 -9.29 6.79 44.24
C SER A 14 -10.65 6.30 44.70
N SER A 15 -10.99 5.08 44.32
CA SER A 15 -12.05 4.35 44.99
C SER A 15 -11.62 4.27 46.46
N THR A 16 -12.42 4.83 47.37
CA THR A 16 -12.22 4.72 48.82
C THR A 16 -12.27 3.26 49.32
N GLN A 17 -12.48 2.30 48.42
CA GLN A 17 -12.50 0.86 48.66
C GLN A 17 -11.17 0.16 48.35
N VAL A 18 -10.17 0.82 47.75
CA VAL A 18 -8.83 0.20 47.54
C VAL A 18 -7.99 0.30 48.81
N ASN A 19 -7.37 -0.79 49.23
CA ASN A 19 -6.44 -0.87 50.36
C ASN A 19 -5.23 -1.74 50.00
N ASP A 20 -4.17 -1.67 50.81
CA ASP A 20 -2.98 -2.53 50.71
C ASP A 20 -3.07 -3.72 51.68
N ASP A 21 -4.28 -4.07 52.13
CA ASP A 21 -4.46 -5.17 53.08
C ASP A 21 -4.19 -6.51 52.38
N LEU A 22 -3.41 -7.35 53.03
CA LEU A 22 -3.10 -8.67 52.50
C LEU A 22 -4.35 -9.57 52.52
N PRO A 23 -4.54 -10.44 51.51
CA PRO A 23 -5.59 -11.45 51.54
C PRO A 23 -5.52 -12.31 52.81
N THR A 24 -6.67 -12.67 53.37
CA THR A 24 -6.72 -13.51 54.57
C THR A 24 -6.16 -14.91 54.28
N ALA A 25 -5.64 -15.59 55.31
CA ALA A 25 -5.16 -16.97 55.17
C ALA A 25 -6.25 -17.94 54.65
N GLU A 26 -7.52 -17.66 54.98
CA GLU A 26 -8.67 -18.40 54.47
C GLU A 26 -8.88 -18.15 52.96
N ALA A 27 -8.83 -16.88 52.52
CA ALA A 27 -8.93 -16.52 51.11
C ALA A 27 -7.80 -17.12 50.26
N LEU A 28 -6.56 -17.11 50.77
CA LEU A 28 -5.42 -17.74 50.10
C LEU A 28 -5.60 -19.26 49.98
N LYS A 29 -6.11 -19.92 51.03
CA LYS A 29 -6.38 -21.36 51.02
C LYS A 29 -7.50 -21.75 50.04
N ILE A 30 -8.47 -20.88 49.83
CA ILE A 30 -9.52 -21.07 48.81
C ILE A 30 -8.93 -20.82 47.41
N ALA A 31 -8.14 -19.76 47.25
CA ALA A 31 -7.49 -19.40 46.00
C ALA A 31 -6.61 -20.53 45.46
N ASP A 32 -5.92 -21.28 46.33
CA ASP A 32 -5.09 -22.45 45.97
C ASP A 32 -5.76 -23.43 45.00
N GLY A 33 -7.08 -23.62 45.14
CA GLY A 33 -7.85 -24.57 44.34
C GLY A 33 -8.43 -24.00 43.05
N ILE A 34 -8.27 -22.69 42.78
CA ILE A 34 -8.83 -22.04 41.61
C ILE A 34 -7.97 -22.34 40.38
N GLU A 35 -8.61 -22.74 39.28
CA GLU A 35 -7.95 -23.02 38.01
C GLU A 35 -7.74 -21.73 37.20
N VAL A 36 -6.54 -21.60 36.65
CA VAL A 36 -6.19 -20.61 35.63
C VAL A 36 -5.66 -21.33 34.38
N LEU A 37 -5.70 -20.64 33.25
CA LEU A 37 -5.35 -21.20 31.94
C LEU A 37 -4.06 -20.58 31.42
N ASP A 38 -3.18 -21.37 30.83
CA ASP A 38 -2.05 -20.83 30.07
C ASP A 38 -2.45 -20.46 28.62
N GLY A 39 -1.50 -19.94 27.84
CA GLY A 39 -1.76 -19.54 26.44
C GLY A 39 -2.15 -20.68 25.49
N LYS A 40 -1.96 -21.95 25.90
CA LYS A 40 -2.41 -23.13 25.15
C LYS A 40 -3.78 -23.64 25.63
N GLY A 41 -4.34 -23.01 26.67
CA GLY A 41 -5.60 -23.41 27.29
C GLY A 41 -5.45 -24.58 28.27
N GLU A 42 -4.24 -24.94 28.69
CA GLU A 42 -4.03 -25.97 29.71
C GLU A 42 -4.36 -25.40 31.10
N LYS A 43 -4.93 -26.25 31.95
CA LYS A 43 -5.42 -25.86 33.29
C LYS A 43 -4.35 -26.06 34.34
N HIS A 44 -4.17 -25.03 35.17
CA HIS A 44 -3.23 -25.00 36.29
C HIS A 44 -3.95 -24.50 37.53
N THR A 45 -3.75 -25.15 38.67
CA THR A 45 -4.24 -24.59 39.95
C THR A 45 -3.42 -23.38 40.33
N PHE A 46 -4.00 -22.39 41.01
CA PHE A 46 -3.24 -21.24 41.49
C PHE A 46 -2.08 -21.68 42.39
N LYS A 47 -2.28 -22.72 43.22
CA LYS A 47 -1.22 -23.29 44.05
C LYS A 47 -0.03 -23.82 43.25
N SER A 48 -0.27 -24.50 42.12
CA SER A 48 0.80 -25.08 41.31
C SER A 48 1.69 -24.02 40.64
N ILE A 49 1.23 -22.76 40.56
CA ILE A 49 2.01 -21.66 39.99
C ILE A 49 3.12 -21.18 40.92
N TYR A 50 2.90 -21.22 42.24
CA TYR A 50 3.84 -20.67 43.22
C TYR A 50 4.36 -21.70 44.24
N SER A 51 3.79 -22.92 44.26
CA SER A 51 4.15 -24.00 45.18
C SER A 51 4.15 -25.36 44.46
N GLY A 52 5.32 -25.78 44.00
CA GLY A 52 5.50 -27.00 43.19
C GLY A 52 6.94 -27.49 43.16
N VAL A 53 7.13 -28.77 42.83
CA VAL A 53 8.46 -29.38 42.69
C VAL A 53 9.14 -28.79 41.44
N GLY A 54 10.26 -28.11 41.62
CA GLY A 54 11.02 -27.48 40.53
C GLY A 54 10.88 -25.96 40.42
N LEU A 55 10.04 -25.33 41.25
CA LEU A 55 9.93 -23.87 41.32
C LEU A 55 11.07 -23.24 42.15
N PRO A 56 11.45 -21.98 41.86
CA PRO A 56 12.45 -21.26 42.64
C PRO A 56 11.96 -20.97 44.07
N ARG A 57 12.89 -20.55 44.93
CA ARG A 57 12.60 -20.28 46.35
C ARG A 57 11.56 -19.18 46.55
N ARG A 58 11.41 -18.26 45.59
CA ARG A 58 10.42 -17.17 45.63
C ARG A 58 9.70 -17.08 44.29
N VAL A 59 8.38 -16.92 44.32
CA VAL A 59 7.57 -16.63 43.13
C VAL A 59 6.80 -15.34 43.40
N LEU A 60 6.98 -14.35 42.52
CA LEU A 60 6.23 -13.10 42.54
C LEU A 60 5.10 -13.20 41.51
N VAL A 61 3.87 -13.31 41.99
CA VAL A 61 2.69 -13.30 41.13
C VAL A 61 2.19 -11.86 40.98
N VAL A 62 2.13 -11.39 39.73
CA VAL A 62 1.66 -10.06 39.36
C VAL A 62 0.30 -10.19 38.71
N PHE A 63 -0.71 -9.59 39.34
CA PHE A 63 -2.06 -9.52 38.77
C PHE A 63 -2.20 -8.27 37.92
N VAL A 64 -2.56 -8.45 36.66
CA VAL A 64 -2.91 -7.36 35.75
C VAL A 64 -4.41 -7.32 35.53
N ARG A 65 -4.97 -6.11 35.40
CA ARG A 65 -6.42 -5.90 35.26
C ARG A 65 -6.97 -6.51 33.96
N HIS A 66 -6.31 -6.25 32.84
CA HIS A 66 -6.66 -6.75 31.51
C HIS A 66 -5.40 -6.76 30.65
N PHE A 67 -5.23 -7.77 29.80
CA PHE A 67 -4.02 -7.90 28.98
C PHE A 67 -3.76 -6.67 28.09
N PHE A 68 -4.78 -5.97 27.59
CA PHE A 68 -4.54 -4.78 26.74
C PHE A 68 -4.84 -3.44 27.42
N CYS A 69 -4.84 -3.40 28.75
CA CYS A 69 -4.91 -2.13 29.49
C CYS A 69 -3.55 -1.40 29.42
N CYS A 70 -3.54 -0.10 29.12
CA CYS A 70 -2.31 0.71 28.95
C CYS A 70 -1.35 0.62 30.15
N SER A 71 -1.87 0.72 31.38
CA SER A 71 -1.05 0.60 32.59
C SER A 71 -0.50 -0.80 32.78
N CYS A 72 -1.28 -1.83 32.44
CA CYS A 72 -0.87 -3.23 32.55
C CYS A 72 0.21 -3.58 31.52
N VAL A 73 0.03 -3.18 30.26
CA VAL A 73 1.04 -3.34 29.20
C VAL A 73 2.33 -2.62 29.58
N SER A 74 2.23 -1.36 30.02
CA SER A 74 3.41 -0.55 30.39
C SER A 74 4.17 -1.14 31.58
N TYR A 75 3.45 -1.58 32.61
CA TYR A 75 4.06 -2.21 33.78
C TYR A 75 4.71 -3.55 33.44
N THR A 76 4.04 -4.40 32.68
CA THR A 76 4.60 -5.70 32.26
C THR A 76 5.80 -5.53 31.34
N SER A 77 5.78 -4.57 30.40
CA SER A 77 6.96 -4.22 29.60
C SER A 77 8.11 -3.68 30.44
N PHE A 78 7.81 -2.86 31.43
CA PHE A 78 8.83 -2.38 32.37
C PHE A 78 9.46 -3.55 33.14
N LEU A 79 8.65 -4.47 33.66
CA LEU A 79 9.14 -5.67 34.33
C LEU A 79 10.00 -6.54 33.40
N ALA A 80 9.52 -6.83 32.19
CA ALA A 80 10.24 -7.64 31.21
C ALA A 80 11.62 -7.07 30.87
N LYS A 81 11.71 -5.75 30.71
CA LYS A 81 12.98 -5.06 30.40
C LYS A 81 13.96 -5.05 31.57
N ASN A 82 13.47 -4.97 32.81
CA ASN A 82 14.31 -4.71 33.97
C ASN A 82 14.63 -5.96 34.82
N ALA A 83 13.70 -6.92 34.87
CA ALA A 83 13.79 -8.17 35.61
C ALA A 83 14.00 -9.37 34.66
N THR A 84 15.11 -9.36 33.91
CA THR A 84 15.40 -10.42 32.93
C THR A 84 15.56 -11.79 33.59
N PRO A 85 15.32 -12.91 32.87
CA PRO A 85 15.44 -14.25 33.43
C PRO A 85 16.80 -14.52 34.11
N GLU A 86 17.89 -13.94 33.61
CA GLU A 86 19.23 -14.08 34.19
C GLU A 86 19.30 -13.44 35.58
N LYS A 87 18.82 -12.21 35.72
CA LYS A 87 18.81 -11.47 37.00
C LYS A 87 17.91 -12.15 38.04
N LEU A 88 16.79 -12.70 37.59
CA LEU A 88 15.85 -13.43 38.45
C LEU A 88 16.44 -14.77 38.94
N LYS A 89 17.20 -15.46 38.09
CA LYS A 89 17.92 -16.69 38.44
C LYS A 89 19.00 -16.46 39.50
N GLU A 90 19.74 -15.35 39.42
CA GLU A 90 20.77 -14.98 40.42
C GLU A 90 20.20 -14.87 41.84
N ILE A 91 18.95 -14.41 41.96
CA ILE A 91 18.27 -14.25 43.25
C ILE A 91 17.28 -15.38 43.58
N ASN A 92 17.27 -16.44 42.77
CA ASN A 92 16.37 -17.61 42.90
C ASN A 92 14.89 -17.19 43.05
N THR A 93 14.43 -16.37 42.11
CA THR A 93 13.05 -15.84 42.04
C THR A 93 12.47 -16.07 40.64
N GLU A 94 11.16 -16.27 40.52
CA GLU A 94 10.43 -16.20 39.24
C GLU A 94 9.29 -15.18 39.34
N ILE A 95 9.01 -14.50 38.23
CA ILE A 95 7.84 -13.63 38.11
C ILE A 95 6.81 -14.38 37.27
N VAL A 96 5.54 -14.30 37.66
CA VAL A 96 4.41 -14.84 36.90
C VAL A 96 3.38 -13.74 36.72
N ILE A 97 2.84 -13.62 35.51
CA ILE A 97 1.74 -12.68 35.23
C ILE A 97 0.42 -13.44 35.20
N ILE A 98 -0.59 -12.94 35.92
CA ILE A 98 -1.97 -13.42 35.82
C ILE A 98 -2.86 -12.26 35.39
N GLY A 99 -3.56 -12.43 34.27
CA GLY A 99 -4.52 -11.46 33.77
C GLY A 99 -5.94 -12.01 33.74
N HIS A 100 -6.89 -11.13 33.45
CA HIS A 100 -8.22 -11.51 33.01
C HIS A 100 -8.31 -11.41 31.47
N GLY A 101 -8.86 -12.43 30.81
CA GLY A 101 -9.02 -12.46 29.35
C GLY A 101 -9.14 -13.86 28.77
N ASP A 102 -9.21 -13.94 27.45
CA ASP A 102 -9.25 -15.23 26.74
C ASP A 102 -7.82 -15.82 26.63
N PRO A 103 -7.60 -17.12 26.89
CA PRO A 103 -6.28 -17.77 26.76
C PRO A 103 -5.58 -17.50 25.43
N ARG A 104 -6.35 -17.38 24.33
CA ARG A 104 -5.83 -17.10 22.98
C ARG A 104 -5.13 -15.74 22.87
N THR A 105 -5.34 -14.84 23.83
CA THR A 105 -4.72 -13.51 23.86
C THR A 105 -3.37 -13.46 24.55
N VAL A 106 -2.99 -14.53 25.26
CA VAL A 106 -1.72 -14.60 26.03
C VAL A 106 -0.51 -14.42 25.13
N ASP A 107 -0.48 -15.07 23.96
CA ASP A 107 0.65 -14.97 23.03
C ASP A 107 0.77 -13.56 22.43
N MET A 108 -0.36 -12.92 22.14
CA MET A 108 -0.39 -11.53 21.68
C MET A 108 0.13 -10.57 22.76
N TYR A 109 -0.34 -10.74 24.00
CA TYR A 109 0.13 -9.94 25.12
C TYR A 109 1.63 -10.13 25.40
N ARG A 110 2.13 -11.36 25.22
CA ARG A 110 3.55 -11.68 25.31
C ARG A 110 4.37 -10.89 24.28
N ILE A 111 3.92 -10.91 23.02
CA ILE A 111 4.57 -10.19 21.92
C ILE A 111 4.56 -8.68 22.18
N ASP A 112 3.44 -8.11 22.61
CA ASP A 112 3.31 -6.67 22.82
C ASP A 112 4.12 -6.15 24.02
N THR A 113 4.27 -6.98 25.05
CA THR A 113 5.01 -6.58 26.25
C THR A 113 6.49 -6.93 26.21
N GLY A 114 6.89 -7.88 25.35
CA GLY A 114 8.23 -8.50 25.38
C GLY A 114 8.43 -9.38 26.61
N CYS A 115 7.35 -9.82 27.25
CA CYS A 115 7.40 -10.57 28.50
C CYS A 115 7.86 -12.01 28.26
N GLU A 116 8.92 -12.44 28.93
CA GLU A 116 9.40 -13.83 28.85
C GLU A 116 8.92 -14.68 30.03
N PHE A 117 8.17 -14.08 30.95
CA PHE A 117 7.62 -14.75 32.13
C PHE A 117 6.45 -15.67 31.76
N PRO A 118 6.14 -16.69 32.58
CA PRO A 118 4.89 -17.41 32.50
C PRO A 118 3.70 -16.44 32.62
N ILE A 119 2.71 -16.61 31.73
CA ILE A 119 1.49 -15.79 31.70
C ILE A 119 0.30 -16.75 31.74
N TYR A 120 -0.58 -16.53 32.71
CA TYR A 120 -1.83 -17.25 32.87
C TYR A 120 -3.02 -16.29 32.84
N THR A 121 -4.20 -16.83 32.60
CA THR A 121 -5.44 -16.08 32.64
C THR A 121 -6.49 -16.75 33.51
N ASP A 122 -7.25 -15.95 34.25
CA ASP A 122 -8.48 -16.36 34.93
C ASP A 122 -9.69 -15.71 34.23
N PRO A 123 -10.29 -16.40 33.22
CA PRO A 123 -11.46 -15.87 32.53
C PRO A 123 -12.70 -15.80 33.43
N SER A 124 -12.72 -16.58 34.52
CA SER A 124 -13.87 -16.68 35.43
C SER A 124 -13.88 -15.59 36.51
N GLU A 125 -12.76 -14.90 36.68
CA GLU A 125 -12.49 -13.90 37.72
C GLU A 125 -12.63 -14.42 39.16
N GLN A 126 -12.73 -15.74 39.35
CA GLN A 126 -12.88 -16.33 40.68
C GLN A 126 -11.67 -16.01 41.55
N LEU A 127 -10.47 -15.96 40.98
CA LEU A 127 -9.24 -15.65 41.68
C LEU A 127 -9.22 -14.18 42.15
N TYR A 128 -9.64 -13.27 41.27
CA TYR A 128 -9.74 -11.84 41.59
C TYR A 128 -10.76 -11.58 42.70
N LYS A 129 -11.94 -12.21 42.61
CA LYS A 129 -13.00 -12.10 43.62
C LYS A 129 -12.59 -12.71 44.96
N THR A 130 -11.95 -13.87 44.95
CA THR A 130 -11.52 -14.58 46.17
C THR A 130 -10.45 -13.82 46.93
N LEU A 131 -9.51 -13.19 46.21
CA LEU A 131 -8.44 -12.39 46.82
C LEU A 131 -8.88 -10.97 47.20
N GLY A 132 -10.16 -10.62 47.02
CA GLY A 132 -10.69 -9.30 47.38
C GLY A 132 -10.20 -8.16 46.49
N MET A 133 -9.73 -8.46 45.28
CA MET A 133 -9.28 -7.45 44.32
C MET A 133 -10.49 -6.72 43.72
N ILE A 134 -10.52 -5.39 43.83
CA ILE A 134 -11.62 -4.56 43.31
C ILE A 134 -11.34 -4.17 41.85
N GLN A 135 -12.34 -4.37 40.99
CA GLN A 135 -12.40 -3.75 39.67
C GLN A 135 -13.37 -2.56 39.72
N THR A 136 -12.89 -1.34 39.48
CA THR A 136 -13.76 -0.16 39.34
C THR A 136 -14.29 -0.06 37.90
N TRP A 137 -15.60 -0.17 37.74
CA TRP A 137 -16.34 -0.09 36.47
C TRP A 137 -17.22 1.18 36.36
N GLU A 138 -16.94 2.27 37.08
CA GLU A 138 -17.65 3.55 36.82
C GLU A 138 -17.18 4.14 35.48
N GLU A 139 -17.89 3.75 34.44
CA GLU A 139 -17.87 4.29 33.09
C GLU A 139 -18.53 5.68 33.08
N GLY A 140 -17.75 6.73 32.83
CA GLY A 140 -18.32 7.90 32.15
C GLY A 140 -18.64 7.52 30.70
N PRO A 141 -19.68 8.11 30.07
CA PRO A 141 -19.96 7.84 28.66
C PRO A 141 -18.69 8.07 27.83
N PRO A 142 -18.41 7.23 26.82
CA PRO A 142 -17.17 7.32 26.07
C PRO A 142 -17.11 8.68 25.40
N THR A 143 -16.22 9.54 25.88
CA THR A 143 -15.94 10.79 25.19
C THR A 143 -14.99 10.48 24.04
N MET A 144 -15.19 11.19 22.92
CA MET A 144 -14.45 11.01 21.66
C MET A 144 -12.91 11.09 21.82
N GLU A 145 -12.44 11.71 22.90
CA GLU A 145 -11.03 11.80 23.28
C GLU A 145 -10.40 10.44 23.71
N PHE A 146 -11.17 9.50 24.28
CA PHE A 146 -10.64 8.21 24.73
C PHE A 146 -10.40 7.22 23.59
N ILE A 147 -11.26 7.25 22.57
CA ILE A 147 -11.08 6.50 21.32
C ILE A 147 -9.90 7.09 20.53
N ALA A 148 -9.82 8.42 20.46
CA ALA A 148 -8.69 9.12 19.83
C ALA A 148 -7.35 8.84 20.54
N ALA A 149 -7.33 8.73 21.88
CA ALA A 149 -6.10 8.43 22.63
C ALA A 149 -5.64 6.96 22.47
N GLY A 150 -6.56 5.99 22.41
CA GLY A 150 -6.24 4.58 22.15
C GLY A 150 -5.73 4.35 20.73
N VAL A 151 -6.33 5.02 19.75
CA VAL A 151 -5.90 5.04 18.34
C VAL A 151 -4.56 5.77 18.21
N SER A 152 -4.36 6.92 18.87
CA SER A 152 -3.10 7.67 18.88
C SER A 152 -1.95 6.89 19.54
N TRP A 153 -2.21 6.08 20.57
CA TRP A 153 -1.21 5.19 21.20
C TRP A 153 -0.80 4.02 20.29
N ALA A 154 -1.76 3.38 19.60
CA ALA A 154 -1.48 2.33 18.62
C ALA A 154 -0.71 2.86 17.40
N LEU A 155 -1.00 4.09 16.98
CA LEU A 155 -0.34 4.78 15.87
C LEU A 155 1.01 5.41 16.27
N GLY A 156 1.19 5.79 17.54
CA GLY A 156 2.37 6.51 18.03
C GLY A 156 3.60 5.65 18.40
N LYS A 157 3.44 4.34 18.63
CA LYS A 157 4.58 3.41 18.82
C LYS A 157 5.04 2.71 17.54
N ALA A 158 4.28 2.81 16.45
CA ALA A 158 4.66 2.21 15.19
C ALA A 158 5.65 3.13 14.48
N SER A 159 6.93 2.76 14.50
CA SER A 159 8.00 3.49 13.82
C SER A 159 7.90 3.48 12.28
N SER A 160 6.78 3.04 11.70
CA SER A 160 6.45 3.24 10.30
C SER A 160 4.94 3.03 10.04
N PRO A 161 4.34 3.76 9.07
CA PRO A 161 2.97 3.55 8.57
C PRO A 161 2.68 2.09 8.13
N GLN A 162 3.69 1.36 7.68
CA GLN A 162 3.56 -0.05 7.29
C GLN A 162 3.21 -0.98 8.46
N LYS A 163 3.76 -0.74 9.66
CA LYS A 163 3.45 -1.56 10.85
C LYS A 163 2.04 -1.33 11.36
N ILE A 164 1.49 -0.15 11.11
CA ILE A 164 0.11 0.22 11.42
C ILE A 164 -0.82 -0.62 10.54
N LEU A 165 -0.64 -0.60 9.22
CA LEU A 165 -1.57 -1.31 8.32
C LEU A 165 -1.35 -2.83 8.25
N ALA A 166 -0.14 -3.33 8.47
CA ALA A 166 0.09 -4.76 8.66
C ALA A 166 -0.65 -5.30 9.90
N ARG A 167 -0.72 -4.53 10.99
CA ARG A 167 -1.41 -4.92 12.24
C ARG A 167 -2.95 -4.79 12.17
N LEU A 168 -3.50 -4.00 11.24
CA LEU A 168 -4.93 -3.68 11.10
C LEU A 168 -5.64 -4.55 10.04
N GLY A 169 -5.42 -5.88 10.07
CA GLY A 169 -6.18 -6.84 9.24
C GLY A 169 -5.55 -7.26 7.90
N LEU A 170 -4.55 -6.54 7.39
CA LEU A 170 -3.85 -6.92 6.15
C LEU A 170 -2.72 -7.94 6.35
N ALA A 171 -2.18 -8.16 7.55
CA ALA A 171 -1.21 -9.25 7.80
C ALA A 171 -1.75 -10.63 7.41
N SER A 172 -3.07 -10.85 7.48
CA SER A 172 -3.70 -12.08 7.02
C SER A 172 -3.62 -12.28 5.49
N LEU A 173 -3.38 -11.21 4.74
CA LEU A 173 -3.21 -11.18 3.28
C LEU A 173 -1.72 -11.17 2.88
N VAL A 174 -0.83 -10.66 3.75
CA VAL A 174 0.64 -10.65 3.53
C VAL A 174 1.29 -12.00 3.89
N GLY A 175 0.63 -12.82 4.70
CA GLY A 175 1.20 -14.06 5.27
C GLY A 175 0.99 -15.35 4.49
N GLN A 176 0.39 -15.34 3.31
CA GLN A 176 0.26 -16.54 2.47
C GLN A 176 0.81 -16.26 1.08
N ASN A 177 2.10 -16.57 0.91
CA ASN A 177 2.76 -16.76 -0.38
C ASN A 177 1.82 -17.54 -1.30
N ILE A 178 1.22 -16.89 -2.30
CA ILE A 178 0.78 -17.37 -3.63
C ILE A 178 0.00 -16.18 -4.27
N TRP A 179 0.65 -15.13 -4.83
CA TRP A 179 0.00 -14.26 -5.86
C TRP A 179 0.59 -14.82 -7.13
N PRO A 180 -0.13 -14.62 -8.22
CA PRO A 180 0.42 -14.93 -9.49
C PRO A 180 1.57 -13.98 -9.79
N GLU A 181 2.63 -14.55 -10.34
CA GLU A 181 3.47 -13.79 -11.24
C GLU A 181 2.59 -13.33 -12.42
N LEU A 182 3.15 -13.10 -13.59
CA LEU A 182 2.35 -13.19 -14.82
C LEU A 182 1.41 -14.45 -14.84
N SER A 183 1.73 -15.48 -14.04
CA SER A 183 1.14 -16.82 -13.91
C SER A 183 -0.33 -17.02 -13.53
N SER A 184 -1.15 -16.08 -13.02
CA SER A 184 -2.62 -16.36 -12.85
C SER A 184 -3.43 -15.95 -14.05
N LYS A 185 -2.96 -14.92 -14.76
CA LYS A 185 -3.58 -14.49 -16.01
C LYS A 185 -2.93 -15.20 -17.19
N LEU A 186 -1.69 -15.67 -17.07
CA LEU A 186 -1.11 -16.61 -18.02
C LEU A 186 -1.68 -18.02 -17.85
N SER A 187 -1.78 -18.73 -18.97
CA SER A 187 -2.01 -20.17 -18.94
C SER A 187 -0.91 -20.89 -18.12
N PRO A 188 -1.25 -21.95 -17.36
CA PRO A 188 -0.27 -22.84 -16.74
C PRO A 188 0.73 -23.51 -17.71
N GLU A 189 0.55 -23.35 -19.02
CA GLU A 189 1.40 -23.91 -20.09
C GLU A 189 2.43 -22.90 -20.65
N ALA A 190 2.56 -21.70 -20.06
CA ALA A 190 3.54 -20.70 -20.51
C ALA A 190 5.00 -21.14 -20.21
N SER A 191 5.89 -20.97 -21.21
CA SER A 191 7.33 -21.21 -21.05
C SER A 191 8.04 -19.89 -20.74
N ILE A 192 8.74 -19.83 -19.60
CA ILE A 192 9.55 -18.67 -19.21
C ILE A 192 10.98 -18.87 -19.73
N VAL A 193 11.48 -17.90 -20.50
CA VAL A 193 12.85 -17.91 -21.00
C VAL A 193 13.58 -16.71 -20.41
N LEU A 194 14.84 -16.93 -20.00
CA LEU A 194 15.77 -15.92 -19.49
C LEU A 194 16.95 -15.75 -20.48
N PRO A 195 16.83 -14.91 -21.52
CA PRO A 195 17.91 -14.59 -22.45
C PRO A 195 18.69 -13.35 -21.99
N ASP A 196 19.95 -13.24 -22.43
CA ASP A 196 20.62 -11.94 -22.50
C ASP A 196 20.16 -11.12 -23.71
N ASP A 197 20.59 -9.86 -23.78
CA ASP A 197 20.21 -8.92 -24.84
C ASP A 197 20.48 -9.45 -26.26
N SER A 198 21.61 -10.13 -26.45
CA SER A 198 21.99 -10.73 -27.74
C SER A 198 21.09 -11.90 -28.14
N SER A 199 20.47 -12.53 -27.15
CA SER A 199 19.62 -13.70 -27.30
C SER A 199 18.15 -13.34 -27.51
N PHE A 200 17.68 -12.14 -27.13
CA PHE A 200 16.28 -11.73 -27.34
C PHE A 200 15.87 -11.75 -28.82
N GLY A 201 16.65 -11.10 -29.69
CA GLY A 201 16.31 -11.06 -31.12
C GLY A 201 16.25 -12.46 -31.74
N SER A 202 17.15 -13.34 -31.33
CA SER A 202 17.19 -14.74 -31.80
C SER A 202 16.01 -15.56 -31.25
N LEU A 203 15.61 -15.34 -29.99
CA LEU A 203 14.43 -15.95 -29.40
C LEU A 203 13.15 -15.51 -30.11
N ILE A 204 13.01 -14.22 -30.43
CA ILE A 204 11.86 -13.70 -31.16
C ILE A 204 11.80 -14.29 -32.57
N ARG A 205 12.94 -14.37 -33.29
CA ARG A 205 13.00 -15.05 -34.59
C ARG A 205 12.60 -16.51 -34.49
N TYR A 206 13.12 -17.24 -33.49
CA TYR A 206 12.75 -18.64 -33.24
C TYR A 206 11.23 -18.78 -32.98
N ALA A 207 10.66 -17.91 -32.13
CA ALA A 207 9.24 -17.91 -31.85
C ALA A 207 8.42 -17.67 -33.12
N ASN A 208 8.83 -16.70 -33.95
CA ASN A 208 8.18 -16.40 -35.23
C ASN A 208 8.26 -17.56 -36.22
N GLU A 209 9.43 -18.18 -36.39
CA GLU A 209 9.65 -19.34 -37.27
C GLU A 209 8.77 -20.54 -36.89
N HIS A 210 8.47 -20.72 -35.60
CA HIS A 210 7.67 -21.82 -35.08
C HIS A 210 6.20 -21.44 -34.80
N GLY A 211 5.80 -20.20 -35.12
CA GLY A 211 4.43 -19.73 -34.86
C GLY A 211 4.08 -19.62 -33.37
N ILE A 212 5.07 -19.53 -32.49
CA ILE A 212 4.88 -19.40 -31.05
C ILE A 212 4.66 -17.93 -30.70
N ALA A 213 3.60 -17.65 -29.94
CA ALA A 213 3.34 -16.30 -29.47
C ALA A 213 4.27 -15.94 -28.31
N PHE A 214 4.55 -14.65 -28.13
CA PHE A 214 5.44 -14.19 -27.06
C PHE A 214 4.94 -12.88 -26.45
N LEU A 215 5.45 -12.57 -25.27
CA LEU A 215 5.27 -11.29 -24.59
C LEU A 215 6.47 -10.99 -23.70
N ALA A 216 6.66 -9.71 -23.37
CA ALA A 216 7.71 -9.28 -22.46
C ALA A 216 7.21 -9.22 -21.01
N ARG A 217 8.10 -9.58 -20.09
CA ARG A 217 7.90 -9.40 -18.65
C ARG A 217 9.06 -8.57 -18.09
N SER A 218 8.72 -7.39 -17.57
CA SER A 218 9.58 -6.62 -16.67
C SER A 218 9.18 -6.97 -15.22
N GLY A 219 8.50 -6.07 -14.49
CA GLY A 219 8.04 -6.35 -13.12
C GLY A 219 6.78 -7.23 -12.98
N GLY A 220 6.14 -7.64 -14.07
CA GLY A 220 4.99 -8.56 -14.03
C GLY A 220 3.67 -7.99 -13.45
N HIS A 221 3.49 -6.66 -13.46
CA HIS A 221 2.34 -5.96 -12.87
C HIS A 221 1.15 -5.74 -13.82
N GLY A 222 1.07 -6.50 -14.92
CA GLY A 222 0.02 -6.31 -15.90
C GLY A 222 -1.35 -6.72 -15.35
N ALA A 223 -2.31 -5.79 -15.34
CA ALA A 223 -3.63 -6.00 -14.73
C ALA A 223 -4.75 -6.27 -15.76
N THR A 224 -4.46 -6.21 -17.05
CA THR A 224 -5.48 -6.33 -18.12
C THR A 224 -5.96 -7.76 -18.34
N GLU A 225 -7.22 -7.91 -18.72
CA GLU A 225 -7.86 -9.16 -19.15
C GLU A 225 -7.28 -9.71 -20.45
N ALA A 226 -6.70 -8.87 -21.30
CA ALA A 226 -6.05 -9.31 -22.54
C ALA A 226 -4.90 -10.30 -22.30
N LEU A 227 -4.29 -10.30 -21.11
CA LEU A 227 -3.25 -11.26 -20.74
C LEU A 227 -3.78 -12.70 -20.70
N GLN A 228 -5.08 -12.92 -20.47
CA GLN A 228 -5.68 -14.26 -20.51
C GLN A 228 -5.66 -14.91 -21.91
N LEU A 229 -5.45 -14.10 -22.95
CA LEU A 229 -5.30 -14.59 -24.33
C LEU A 229 -3.92 -15.20 -24.57
N ALA A 230 -2.94 -14.95 -23.70
CA ALA A 230 -1.59 -15.47 -23.78
C ALA A 230 -1.54 -16.93 -23.30
N LYS A 231 -1.92 -17.85 -24.19
CA LYS A 231 -1.81 -19.31 -24.02
C LYS A 231 -0.64 -19.85 -24.83
N ASP A 232 0.10 -20.81 -24.26
CA ASP A 232 1.26 -21.44 -24.90
C ASP A 232 2.30 -20.44 -25.41
N VAL A 233 2.57 -19.41 -24.60
CA VAL A 233 3.46 -18.30 -24.98
C VAL A 233 4.88 -18.48 -24.42
N ILE A 234 5.84 -17.89 -25.14
CA ILE A 234 7.15 -17.58 -24.61
C ILE A 234 7.07 -16.27 -23.83
N VAL A 235 7.38 -16.33 -22.53
CA VAL A 235 7.59 -15.13 -21.72
C VAL A 235 9.04 -14.73 -21.82
N VAL A 236 9.28 -13.57 -22.43
CA VAL A 236 10.59 -12.93 -22.52
C VAL A 236 10.81 -12.14 -21.23
N ASP A 237 11.51 -12.73 -20.27
CA ASP A 237 11.75 -12.12 -18.97
C ASP A 237 12.98 -11.21 -19.02
N LEU A 238 12.77 -9.92 -18.74
CA LEU A 238 13.80 -8.90 -18.76
C LEU A 238 14.44 -8.68 -17.40
N ARG A 239 13.95 -9.29 -16.32
CA ARG A 239 14.31 -8.89 -14.94
C ARG A 239 15.80 -8.95 -14.61
N ASP A 240 16.57 -9.75 -15.33
CA ASP A 240 18.04 -9.82 -15.19
C ASP A 240 18.74 -8.66 -15.93
N GLN A 241 18.12 -8.06 -16.94
CA GLN A 241 18.55 -6.83 -17.62
C GLN A 241 18.07 -5.61 -16.83
N ASN A 242 18.67 -5.40 -15.66
CA ASN A 242 18.22 -4.40 -14.69
C ASN A 242 19.28 -3.35 -14.33
N ASP A 243 20.40 -3.29 -15.06
CA ASP A 243 21.49 -2.35 -14.78
C ASP A 243 21.02 -0.88 -14.78
N VAL A 244 21.63 -0.08 -13.92
CA VAL A 244 21.38 1.37 -13.80
C VAL A 244 22.74 2.08 -13.81
N GLU A 245 23.05 2.74 -14.91
CA GLU A 245 24.35 3.35 -15.14
C GLU A 245 24.21 4.84 -15.43
N ILE A 246 24.68 5.67 -14.50
CA ILE A 246 24.66 7.13 -14.64
C ILE A 246 25.75 7.57 -15.63
N ALA A 247 25.39 8.41 -16.59
CA ALA A 247 26.34 8.98 -17.54
C ALA A 247 27.39 9.86 -16.83
N GLU A 248 28.60 9.96 -17.40
CA GLU A 248 29.71 10.71 -16.79
C GLU A 248 29.38 12.19 -16.50
N ASP A 249 28.49 12.80 -17.30
CA ASP A 249 28.07 14.18 -17.10
C ASP A 249 26.99 14.36 -16.00
N GLY A 250 26.47 13.25 -15.48
CA GLY A 250 25.45 13.22 -14.43
C GLY A 250 24.08 13.76 -14.85
N LYS A 251 23.78 13.84 -16.16
CA LYS A 251 22.51 14.37 -16.70
C LYS A 251 21.58 13.31 -17.24
N SER A 252 22.11 12.14 -17.58
CA SER A 252 21.31 10.99 -17.96
C SER A 252 21.71 9.72 -17.22
N VAL A 253 20.83 8.73 -17.26
CA VAL A 253 21.04 7.39 -16.75
C VAL A 253 20.58 6.39 -17.79
N ARG A 254 21.35 5.31 -17.95
CA ARG A 254 20.97 4.15 -18.74
C ARG A 254 20.33 3.12 -17.81
N ILE A 255 19.12 2.67 -18.13
CA ILE A 255 18.32 1.79 -17.28
C ILE A 255 17.91 0.56 -18.09
N GLY A 256 18.26 -0.62 -17.62
CA GLY A 256 17.82 -1.89 -18.20
C GLY A 256 16.29 -2.04 -18.15
N GLY A 257 15.71 -2.62 -19.20
CA GLY A 257 14.26 -2.75 -19.37
C GLY A 257 13.56 -3.61 -18.30
N GLY A 258 14.33 -4.42 -17.57
CA GLY A 258 13.87 -5.21 -16.44
C GLY A 258 14.01 -4.56 -15.07
N ALA A 259 14.63 -3.37 -14.97
CA ALA A 259 14.84 -2.71 -13.69
C ALA A 259 13.52 -2.41 -12.98
N SER A 260 13.47 -2.65 -11.66
CA SER A 260 12.35 -2.23 -10.83
C SER A 260 12.43 -0.74 -10.49
N VAL A 261 11.28 -0.12 -10.22
CA VAL A 261 11.20 1.25 -9.71
C VAL A 261 12.09 1.41 -8.49
N LYS A 262 12.05 0.46 -7.55
CA LYS A 262 12.90 0.48 -6.36
C LYS A 262 14.39 0.56 -6.67
N LYS A 263 14.87 -0.28 -7.59
CA LYS A 263 16.28 -0.32 -7.96
C LYS A 263 16.72 1.02 -8.54
N VAL A 264 15.96 1.55 -9.51
CA VAL A 264 16.23 2.85 -10.14
C VAL A 264 16.22 3.97 -9.12
N VAL A 265 15.18 4.07 -8.28
CA VAL A 265 15.05 5.12 -7.27
C VAL A 265 16.21 5.05 -6.27
N ASN A 266 16.56 3.87 -5.75
CA ASN A 266 17.62 3.71 -4.76
C ASN A 266 19.02 4.02 -5.32
N GLU A 267 19.33 3.55 -6.53
CA GLU A 267 20.64 3.79 -7.14
C GLU A 267 20.83 5.25 -7.52
N LEU A 268 19.81 5.90 -8.11
CA LEU A 268 19.86 7.34 -8.36
C LEU A 268 19.98 8.12 -7.05
N TRP A 269 19.17 7.79 -6.04
CA TRP A 269 19.18 8.51 -4.76
C TRP A 269 20.54 8.43 -4.06
N THR A 270 21.18 7.25 -4.09
CA THR A 270 22.52 7.02 -3.54
C THR A 270 23.58 7.87 -4.26
N ALA A 271 23.38 8.12 -5.55
CA ALA A 271 24.24 8.98 -6.36
C ALA A 271 23.90 10.48 -6.27
N GLY A 272 22.96 10.89 -5.40
CA GLY A 272 22.53 12.28 -5.29
C GLY A 272 21.61 12.74 -6.43
N LYS A 273 20.99 11.80 -7.13
CA LYS A 273 20.15 12.02 -8.32
C LYS A 273 18.72 11.53 -8.10
N GLN A 274 17.82 12.00 -8.95
CA GLN A 274 16.41 11.59 -8.97
C GLN A 274 15.82 11.75 -10.38
N THR A 275 14.71 11.09 -10.66
CA THR A 275 13.93 11.27 -11.90
C THR A 275 12.48 10.83 -11.70
N VAL A 276 11.62 11.16 -12.66
CA VAL A 276 10.23 10.71 -12.67
C VAL A 276 10.18 9.22 -13.04
N THR A 277 9.64 8.42 -12.13
CA THR A 277 9.39 6.99 -12.33
C THR A 277 7.91 6.68 -12.03
N GLY A 278 7.58 5.48 -11.56
CA GLY A 278 6.31 5.20 -10.88
C GLY A 278 6.47 5.28 -9.37
N ILE A 279 5.47 4.82 -8.62
CA ILE A 279 5.51 4.81 -7.14
C ILE A 279 5.80 3.41 -6.59
N CYS A 280 5.10 2.39 -7.09
CA CYS A 280 5.19 1.04 -6.55
C CYS A 280 6.58 0.43 -6.78
N GLU A 281 7.27 0.07 -5.70
CA GLU A 281 8.66 -0.42 -5.72
C GLU A 281 8.85 -1.66 -6.60
N CYS A 282 7.89 -2.58 -6.52
CA CYS A 282 7.91 -3.87 -7.20
C CYS A 282 7.57 -3.80 -8.70
N VAL A 283 7.09 -2.65 -9.19
CA VAL A 283 6.79 -2.44 -10.61
C VAL A 283 8.09 -2.34 -11.41
N GLY A 284 8.12 -2.95 -12.58
CA GLY A 284 9.23 -2.79 -13.53
C GLY A 284 9.10 -1.47 -14.27
N VAL A 285 10.17 -0.66 -14.28
CA VAL A 285 10.17 0.74 -14.73
C VAL A 285 9.64 0.91 -16.17
N SER A 286 9.86 -0.05 -17.05
CA SER A 286 9.41 0.04 -18.45
C SER A 286 7.90 0.15 -18.61
N ALA A 287 7.12 -0.50 -17.74
CA ALA A 287 5.65 -0.52 -17.85
C ALA A 287 5.02 0.87 -17.64
N PRO A 288 5.27 1.59 -16.52
CA PRO A 288 4.76 2.95 -16.35
C PRO A 288 5.19 3.86 -17.50
N VAL A 289 6.46 3.77 -17.93
CA VAL A 289 7.02 4.58 -19.01
C VAL A 289 6.29 4.38 -20.33
N LEU A 290 6.05 3.13 -20.73
CA LEU A 290 5.38 2.80 -21.99
C LEU A 290 3.95 3.34 -22.06
N GLY A 291 3.27 3.46 -20.92
CA GLY A 291 1.92 4.00 -20.83
C GLY A 291 1.85 5.50 -20.49
N GLY A 292 2.96 6.17 -20.18
CA GLY A 292 3.00 7.56 -19.73
C GLY A 292 3.78 7.68 -18.42
N GLY A 293 3.23 7.14 -17.33
CA GLY A 293 3.93 6.99 -16.05
C GLY A 293 3.75 8.18 -15.12
N HIS A 294 2.75 8.07 -14.24
CA HIS A 294 2.52 9.00 -13.15
C HIS A 294 3.44 8.71 -11.95
N GLY A 295 3.90 9.77 -11.28
CA GLY A 295 4.79 9.64 -10.13
C GLY A 295 5.05 10.96 -9.41
N TRP A 296 5.76 10.90 -8.28
CA TRP A 296 5.92 12.02 -7.33
C TRP A 296 6.41 13.33 -7.94
N LEU A 297 7.34 13.24 -8.89
CA LEU A 297 8.04 14.38 -9.46
C LEU A 297 7.37 14.94 -10.73
N GLN A 298 6.19 14.43 -11.11
CA GLN A 298 5.60 14.77 -12.41
C GLN A 298 5.18 16.24 -12.54
N GLY A 299 4.84 16.88 -11.42
CA GLY A 299 4.48 18.29 -11.41
C GLY A 299 5.66 19.20 -11.76
N GLN A 300 6.89 18.76 -11.52
CA GLN A 300 8.11 19.47 -11.86
C GLN A 300 8.61 19.17 -13.28
N TYR A 301 8.60 17.90 -13.67
CA TYR A 301 9.35 17.45 -14.85
C TYR A 301 8.49 16.81 -15.96
N GLY A 302 7.17 16.64 -15.76
CA GLY A 302 6.31 15.87 -16.67
C GLY A 302 6.26 14.39 -16.30
N LEU A 303 5.67 13.56 -17.15
CA LEU A 303 5.50 12.13 -16.87
C LEU A 303 6.83 11.37 -16.96
N ALA A 304 6.85 10.12 -16.51
CA ALA A 304 8.02 9.25 -16.67
C ALA A 304 8.44 9.17 -18.16
N ALA A 305 7.48 9.00 -19.08
CA ALA A 305 7.69 8.98 -20.52
C ALA A 305 8.32 10.27 -21.08
N ASP A 306 8.12 11.40 -20.41
CA ASP A 306 8.70 12.69 -20.82
C ASP A 306 10.19 12.80 -20.47
N GLN A 307 10.68 11.92 -19.58
CA GLN A 307 12.10 11.87 -19.20
C GLN A 307 12.93 11.05 -20.19
N VAL A 308 12.31 10.27 -21.08
CA VAL A 308 13.02 9.41 -22.03
C VAL A 308 13.80 10.29 -23.03
N ILE A 309 15.06 9.95 -23.24
CA ILE A 309 15.95 10.50 -24.27
C ILE A 309 16.00 9.53 -25.46
N SER A 310 16.24 8.25 -25.18
CA SER A 310 16.29 7.19 -26.18
C SER A 310 15.89 5.83 -25.59
N ALA A 311 15.60 4.86 -26.44
CA ALA A 311 15.28 3.50 -26.05
C ALA A 311 15.90 2.48 -27.02
N ARG A 312 16.46 1.39 -26.49
CA ARG A 312 16.83 0.20 -27.26
C ARG A 312 15.65 -0.75 -27.31
N VAL A 313 15.20 -1.10 -28.51
CA VAL A 313 13.96 -1.86 -28.72
C VAL A 313 14.24 -3.07 -29.60
N VAL A 314 13.89 -4.25 -29.11
CA VAL A 314 13.76 -5.45 -29.93
C VAL A 314 12.35 -5.46 -30.53
N LEU A 315 12.29 -5.30 -31.84
CA LEU A 315 11.07 -5.28 -32.62
C LEU A 315 10.42 -6.67 -32.67
N PRO A 316 9.13 -6.76 -33.05
CA PRO A 316 8.44 -8.04 -33.06
C PRO A 316 8.95 -9.02 -34.13
N ASN A 317 9.72 -8.56 -35.10
CA ASN A 317 10.44 -9.41 -36.07
C ASN A 317 11.80 -9.93 -35.54
N GLY A 318 12.25 -9.46 -34.36
CA GLY A 318 13.50 -9.81 -33.72
C GLY A 318 14.69 -8.89 -34.04
N ASP A 319 14.50 -7.85 -34.85
CA ASP A 319 15.52 -6.83 -35.09
C ASP A 319 15.61 -5.85 -33.92
N ALA A 320 16.82 -5.38 -33.61
CA ALA A 320 17.03 -4.43 -32.53
C ALA A 320 17.35 -3.02 -33.09
N VAL A 321 16.55 -2.03 -32.70
CA VAL A 321 16.64 -0.64 -33.16
C VAL A 321 16.78 0.32 -31.99
N THR A 322 17.23 1.54 -32.26
CA THR A 322 17.21 2.65 -31.29
C THR A 322 16.08 3.60 -31.67
N ALA A 323 15.25 3.95 -30.71
CA ALA A 323 14.19 4.95 -30.85
C ALA A 323 14.53 6.20 -30.03
N SER A 324 14.66 7.35 -30.70
CA SER A 324 14.91 8.67 -30.13
C SER A 324 14.31 9.76 -31.04
N GLU A 325 14.48 11.03 -30.71
CA GLU A 325 14.08 12.14 -31.59
C GLU A 325 14.80 12.12 -32.95
N ASP A 326 16.04 11.61 -32.99
CA ASP A 326 16.89 11.60 -34.18
C ASP A 326 16.91 10.23 -34.90
N SER A 327 16.41 9.17 -34.27
CA SER A 327 16.44 7.81 -34.81
C SER A 327 15.10 7.10 -34.58
N ASN A 328 14.41 6.71 -35.64
CA ASN A 328 13.05 6.14 -35.56
C ASN A 328 12.07 6.99 -34.70
N PRO A 329 11.94 8.31 -34.99
CA PRO A 329 11.18 9.24 -34.14
C PRO A 329 9.69 8.91 -34.02
N ASP A 330 9.14 8.20 -35.00
CA ASP A 330 7.76 7.76 -34.98
C ASP A 330 7.54 6.58 -34.02
N LEU A 331 8.50 5.65 -33.92
CA LEU A 331 8.53 4.64 -32.87
C LEU A 331 8.75 5.28 -31.50
N PHE A 332 9.67 6.24 -31.39
CA PHE A 332 9.93 6.97 -30.16
C PHE A 332 8.69 7.72 -29.64
N TRP A 333 7.91 8.31 -30.55
CA TRP A 333 6.61 8.90 -30.22
C TRP A 333 5.63 7.85 -29.66
N ALA A 334 5.57 6.67 -30.27
CA ALA A 334 4.66 5.59 -29.87
C ALA A 334 5.00 4.99 -28.49
N LEU A 335 6.29 4.75 -28.21
CA LEU A 335 6.74 4.20 -26.93
C LEU A 335 6.40 5.10 -25.74
N ARG A 336 6.20 6.40 -25.96
CA ARG A 336 5.82 7.36 -24.92
C ARG A 336 4.30 7.46 -24.79
N GLY A 337 3.65 6.39 -24.36
CA GLY A 337 2.24 6.38 -23.95
C GLY A 337 1.32 5.38 -24.65
N ALA A 338 1.78 4.66 -25.68
CA ALA A 338 0.95 3.68 -26.37
C ALA A 338 0.94 2.28 -25.72
N GLY A 339 1.56 2.13 -24.54
CA GLY A 339 1.74 0.86 -23.86
C GLY A 339 2.68 -0.08 -24.61
N HIS A 340 2.48 -1.39 -24.43
CA HIS A 340 3.44 -2.44 -24.78
C HIS A 340 3.37 -2.89 -26.25
N ASN A 341 2.83 -2.05 -27.14
CA ASN A 341 2.36 -2.44 -28.47
C ASN A 341 3.45 -2.52 -29.56
N PHE A 342 4.66 -2.00 -29.33
CA PHE A 342 5.61 -1.72 -30.42
C PHE A 342 6.95 -2.47 -30.34
N GLY A 343 7.13 -3.31 -29.32
CA GLY A 343 8.33 -4.11 -29.15
C GLY A 343 8.71 -4.27 -27.69
N ILE A 344 9.87 -4.89 -27.47
CA ILE A 344 10.45 -5.16 -26.17
C ILE A 344 11.55 -4.15 -25.93
N VAL A 345 11.36 -3.23 -24.98
CA VAL A 345 12.38 -2.25 -24.62
C VAL A 345 13.37 -2.90 -23.66
N THR A 346 14.62 -3.05 -24.10
CA THR A 346 15.68 -3.69 -23.31
C THR A 346 16.52 -2.67 -22.55
N GLU A 347 16.51 -1.41 -22.98
CA GLU A 347 17.27 -0.33 -22.35
C GLU A 347 16.59 1.02 -22.59
N TRP A 348 16.63 1.88 -21.58
CA TRP A 348 16.22 3.27 -21.64
C TRP A 348 17.39 4.19 -21.36
N GLU A 349 17.48 5.30 -22.07
CA GLU A 349 18.27 6.45 -21.66
C GLU A 349 17.31 7.51 -21.11
N TYR A 350 17.52 7.92 -19.86
CA TYR A 350 16.61 8.75 -19.07
C TYR A 350 17.29 10.04 -18.64
N ARG A 351 16.56 11.16 -18.65
CA ARG A 351 16.96 12.39 -17.96
C ARG A 351 16.94 12.18 -16.46
N ILE A 352 17.95 12.70 -15.76
CA ILE A 352 18.03 12.72 -14.29
C ILE A 352 18.35 14.12 -13.78
N TYR A 353 18.01 14.36 -12.53
CA TYR A 353 18.09 15.66 -11.87
C TYR A 353 18.84 15.52 -10.56
N ASP A 354 19.48 16.60 -10.13
CA ASP A 354 20.03 16.67 -8.78
C ASP A 354 18.90 16.66 -7.74
N ILE A 355 19.17 16.06 -6.57
CA ILE A 355 18.26 16.12 -5.43
C ILE A 355 18.27 17.55 -4.87
N ASN A 356 17.18 18.29 -5.10
CA ASN A 356 17.01 19.63 -4.55
C ASN A 356 16.70 19.60 -3.05
N ASN A 357 15.92 18.62 -2.60
CA ASN A 357 15.58 18.42 -1.20
C ASN A 357 15.64 16.94 -0.82
N PRO A 358 16.62 16.51 -0.01
CA PRO A 358 16.74 15.12 0.43
C PRO A 358 15.72 14.74 1.51
N LYS A 359 14.97 15.70 2.05
CA LYS A 359 13.98 15.48 3.11
C LYS A 359 12.60 15.93 2.64
N TRP A 360 11.89 15.00 2.03
CA TRP A 360 10.52 15.18 1.62
C TRP A 360 9.63 15.28 2.85
N SER A 361 8.76 16.28 2.89
CA SER A 361 7.74 16.41 3.93
C SER A 361 6.56 15.51 3.61
N TYR A 362 6.00 14.86 4.63
CA TYR A 362 4.71 14.20 4.51
C TYR A 362 3.83 14.51 5.73
N GLU A 363 2.53 14.68 5.49
CA GLU A 363 1.49 14.69 6.53
C GLU A 363 0.36 13.76 6.12
N ILE A 364 0.09 12.75 6.93
CA ILE A 364 -0.97 11.77 6.76
C ILE A 364 -2.08 12.07 7.76
N PHE A 365 -3.30 12.18 7.26
CA PHE A 365 -4.51 12.41 8.01
C PHE A 365 -5.44 11.21 7.89
N ILE A 366 -6.03 10.81 9.01
CA ILE A 366 -7.10 9.81 9.02
C ILE A 366 -8.41 10.52 9.36
N PHE A 367 -9.40 10.40 8.48
CA PHE A 367 -10.75 10.92 8.70
C PHE A 367 -11.76 9.78 8.67
N LEU A 368 -12.82 9.93 9.47
CA LEU A 368 -13.99 9.06 9.42
C LEU A 368 -14.89 9.43 8.23
N GLY A 369 -15.75 8.50 7.85
CA GLY A 369 -16.61 8.62 6.67
C GLY A 369 -17.59 9.79 6.69
N ASP A 370 -17.89 10.39 7.85
CA ASP A 370 -18.73 11.59 7.99
C ASP A 370 -18.04 12.87 7.50
N LYS A 371 -16.71 12.85 7.33
CA LYS A 371 -15.91 13.98 6.81
C LYS A 371 -15.67 13.94 5.30
N LEU A 372 -16.22 12.96 4.59
CA LEU A 372 -15.91 12.75 3.17
C LEU A 372 -16.15 13.99 2.31
N GLU A 373 -17.32 14.60 2.42
CA GLU A 373 -17.66 15.78 1.62
C GLU A 373 -16.76 16.97 1.95
N ASP A 374 -16.54 17.24 3.25
CA ASP A 374 -15.69 18.34 3.71
C ASP A 374 -14.24 18.17 3.20
N VAL A 375 -13.70 16.96 3.30
CA VAL A 375 -12.34 16.63 2.83
C VAL A 375 -12.24 16.82 1.32
N LEU A 376 -13.18 16.29 0.54
CA LEU A 376 -13.13 16.38 -0.93
C LEU A 376 -13.38 17.79 -1.45
N GLU A 377 -14.29 18.55 -0.81
CA GLU A 377 -14.52 19.96 -1.14
C GLU A 377 -13.26 20.79 -0.89
N LEU A 378 -12.63 20.59 0.28
CA LEU A 378 -11.36 21.24 0.60
C LEU A 378 -10.26 20.84 -0.38
N THR A 379 -10.18 19.57 -0.75
CA THR A 379 -9.20 19.06 -1.73
C THR A 379 -9.38 19.74 -3.09
N ASN A 380 -10.61 19.81 -3.60
CA ASN A 380 -10.94 20.52 -4.84
C ASN A 380 -10.50 21.99 -4.80
N LYS A 381 -10.62 22.65 -3.64
CA LYS A 381 -10.13 24.02 -3.44
C LYS A 381 -8.60 24.08 -3.44
N MET A 382 -7.94 23.18 -2.71
CA MET A 382 -6.48 23.13 -2.55
C MET A 382 -5.76 22.78 -3.85
N MET A 383 -6.33 21.91 -4.70
CA MET A 383 -5.74 21.52 -5.99
C MET A 383 -5.59 22.71 -6.97
N LYS A 384 -6.47 23.72 -6.88
CA LYS A 384 -6.39 24.93 -7.73
C LYS A 384 -5.11 25.73 -7.55
N THR A 385 -4.47 25.61 -6.39
CA THR A 385 -3.23 26.31 -6.04
C THR A 385 -2.14 25.33 -5.61
N GLN A 386 -2.22 24.07 -6.05
CA GLN A 386 -1.26 23.03 -5.71
C GLN A 386 0.12 23.34 -6.31
N PRO A 387 1.20 23.43 -5.51
CA PRO A 387 2.55 23.64 -6.05
C PRO A 387 3.02 22.48 -6.95
N PRO A 388 3.98 22.70 -7.87
CA PRO A 388 4.60 21.65 -8.69
C PRO A 388 5.19 20.46 -7.90
N HIS A 389 5.67 20.73 -6.70
CA HIS A 389 6.37 19.78 -5.83
C HIS A 389 5.47 19.07 -4.81
N LEU A 390 4.15 19.15 -4.97
CA LEU A 390 3.21 18.63 -3.98
C LEU A 390 2.26 17.61 -4.60
N THR A 391 2.01 16.52 -3.87
CA THR A 391 1.07 15.46 -4.26
C THR A 391 0.05 15.22 -3.15
N HIS A 392 -1.21 15.04 -3.54
CA HIS A 392 -2.26 14.48 -2.70
C HIS A 392 -2.40 13.00 -3.00
N TRP A 393 -2.41 12.17 -1.96
CA TRP A 393 -2.53 10.72 -2.08
C TRP A 393 -3.60 10.21 -1.13
N ILE A 394 -4.71 9.68 -1.65
CA ILE A 394 -5.89 9.38 -0.84
C ILE A 394 -6.32 7.94 -1.05
N TYR A 395 -6.61 7.24 0.05
CA TYR A 395 -7.34 5.97 0.05
C TYR A 395 -8.70 6.13 0.72
N ILE A 396 -9.74 5.57 0.11
CA ILE A 396 -10.94 5.16 0.82
C ILE A 396 -10.86 3.65 1.00
N VAL A 397 -10.74 3.21 2.25
CA VAL A 397 -10.41 1.82 2.60
C VAL A 397 -11.15 1.39 3.86
N ASN A 398 -11.51 0.10 3.93
CA ASN A 398 -12.10 -0.48 5.14
C ASN A 398 -10.99 -0.81 6.15
N ILE A 399 -11.04 -0.20 7.33
CA ILE A 399 -10.18 -0.54 8.46
C ILE A 399 -11.08 -0.81 9.68
N PRO A 400 -11.52 -2.07 9.88
CA PRO A 400 -12.51 -2.41 10.90
C PRO A 400 -12.12 -2.03 12.33
N GLU A 401 -10.82 -1.94 12.62
CA GLU A 401 -10.29 -1.52 13.91
C GLU A 401 -10.47 -0.01 14.17
N VAL A 402 -10.66 0.78 13.11
CA VAL A 402 -10.94 2.23 13.21
C VAL A 402 -12.44 2.49 13.13
N ASP A 403 -13.10 1.92 12.12
CA ASP A 403 -14.56 1.92 11.98
C ASP A 403 -15.03 0.53 11.51
N PRO A 404 -15.75 -0.24 12.33
CA PRO A 404 -16.15 -1.61 12.00
C PRO A 404 -17.24 -1.68 10.93
N VAL A 405 -17.83 -0.54 10.54
CA VAL A 405 -19.03 -0.49 9.69
C VAL A 405 -18.78 0.27 8.40
N LYS A 406 -17.94 1.30 8.39
CA LYS A 406 -17.72 2.18 7.24
C LYS A 406 -16.25 2.29 6.87
N PRO A 407 -15.93 2.55 5.59
CA PRO A 407 -14.59 2.94 5.19
C PRO A 407 -14.11 4.19 5.92
N ILE A 408 -12.80 4.36 5.99
CA ILE A 408 -12.13 5.58 6.44
C ILE A 408 -11.47 6.26 5.24
N ILE A 409 -11.08 7.52 5.42
CA ILE A 409 -10.31 8.28 4.44
C ILE A 409 -8.89 8.43 4.99
N TRP A 410 -7.94 7.78 4.33
CA TRP A 410 -6.52 7.98 4.55
C TRP A 410 -6.03 9.02 3.54
N TYR A 411 -5.45 10.12 3.99
CA TYR A 411 -5.09 11.25 3.14
C TYR A 411 -3.66 11.67 3.42
N ALA A 412 -2.77 11.64 2.43
CA ALA A 412 -1.44 12.21 2.55
C ALA A 412 -1.24 13.45 1.67
N VAL A 413 -0.58 14.44 2.25
CA VAL A 413 0.09 15.54 1.56
C VAL A 413 1.58 15.22 1.57
N ILE A 414 2.20 15.08 0.40
CA ILE A 414 3.61 14.72 0.23
C ILE A 414 4.31 15.78 -0.62
N SER A 415 5.51 16.20 -0.25
CA SER A 415 6.23 17.24 -1.00
C SER A 415 7.75 17.20 -0.88
N ASP A 416 8.47 17.45 -1.97
CA ASP A 416 9.90 17.80 -1.98
C ASP A 416 10.19 19.30 -1.84
N GLY A 417 9.15 20.12 -1.63
CA GLY A 417 9.27 21.53 -1.28
C GLY A 417 9.77 21.78 0.14
N ALA A 418 9.81 23.04 0.56
CA ALA A 418 10.19 23.38 1.92
C ALA A 418 9.17 22.79 2.92
N VAL A 419 9.67 22.16 3.99
CA VAL A 419 8.80 21.48 4.99
C VAL A 419 7.71 22.43 5.51
N GLN A 420 8.07 23.66 5.89
CA GLN A 420 7.12 24.64 6.41
C GLN A 420 6.04 25.02 5.37
N GLU A 421 6.41 25.14 4.09
CA GLU A 421 5.44 25.42 3.02
C GLU A 421 4.43 24.28 2.87
N ALA A 422 4.90 23.03 2.90
CA ALA A 422 4.03 21.86 2.85
C ALA A 422 3.09 21.79 4.08
N ARG A 423 3.58 22.15 5.27
CA ARG A 423 2.76 22.23 6.49
C ARG A 423 1.71 23.34 6.40
N ASP A 424 2.09 24.52 5.92
CA ASP A 424 1.20 25.65 5.73
C ASP A 424 0.10 25.32 4.71
N TYR A 425 0.46 24.59 3.64
CA TYR A 425 -0.49 24.07 2.67
C TYR A 425 -1.45 23.05 3.28
N ALA A 426 -0.96 22.12 4.11
CA ALA A 426 -1.78 21.09 4.75
C ALA A 426 -2.63 21.60 5.92
N LYS A 427 -2.35 22.79 6.47
CA LYS A 427 -3.01 23.35 7.65
C LYS A 427 -4.55 23.28 7.62
N PRO A 428 -5.25 23.60 6.51
CA PRO A 428 -6.72 23.52 6.48
C PRO A 428 -7.28 22.11 6.73
N LEU A 429 -6.50 21.03 6.48
CA LEU A 429 -6.93 19.65 6.76
C LEU A 429 -6.97 19.36 8.27
N HIS A 430 -6.15 20.04 9.08
CA HIS A 430 -6.18 19.93 10.54
C HIS A 430 -7.51 20.45 11.12
N ASP A 431 -8.09 21.48 10.49
CA ASP A 431 -9.35 22.10 10.93
C ASP A 431 -10.57 21.18 10.70
N LEU A 432 -10.42 20.13 9.86
CA LEU A 432 -11.47 19.14 9.62
C LEU A 432 -11.57 18.06 10.72
N SER A 433 -10.82 18.21 11.81
CA SER A 433 -10.82 17.30 12.96
C SER A 433 -10.49 15.84 12.58
N PRO A 434 -9.31 15.59 11.98
CA PRO A 434 -8.83 14.22 11.75
C PRO A 434 -8.73 13.44 13.06
N ILE A 435 -9.03 12.15 13.04
CA ILE A 435 -8.87 11.29 14.23
C ILE A 435 -7.40 10.99 14.52
N ASN A 436 -6.54 11.11 13.51
CA ASN A 436 -5.10 11.00 13.64
C ASN A 436 -4.38 11.83 12.57
N VAL A 437 -3.24 12.40 12.97
CA VAL A 437 -2.28 13.01 12.05
C VAL A 437 -0.90 12.43 12.32
N ASN A 438 -0.25 11.90 11.29
CA ASN A 438 1.14 11.47 11.31
C ASN A 438 1.94 12.34 10.34
N ALA A 439 2.87 13.12 10.86
CA ALA A 439 3.69 14.02 10.06
C ALA A 439 5.17 13.70 10.24
N GLY A 440 5.95 13.85 9.19
CA GLY A 440 7.38 13.58 9.23
C GLY A 440 8.13 14.04 7.99
N GLU A 441 9.39 13.65 7.96
CA GLU A 441 10.30 13.84 6.84
C GLU A 441 10.82 12.48 6.41
N ALA A 442 11.00 12.27 5.10
CA ALA A 442 11.46 11.02 4.52
C ALA A 442 12.34 11.26 3.30
N SER A 443 13.14 10.26 2.92
CA SER A 443 13.78 10.26 1.60
C SER A 443 12.77 9.81 0.53
N MET A 444 13.00 10.15 -0.75
CA MET A 444 12.13 9.65 -1.84
C MET A 444 12.00 8.11 -1.85
N PRO A 445 13.08 7.32 -1.65
CA PRO A 445 12.98 5.87 -1.45
C PRO A 445 11.99 5.43 -0.36
N ASP A 446 11.93 6.15 0.76
CA ASP A 446 11.09 5.77 1.91
C ASP A 446 9.61 6.12 1.70
N LEU A 447 9.27 6.96 0.71
CA LEU A 447 7.88 7.37 0.46
C LEU A 447 6.99 6.19 0.06
N ALA A 448 7.52 5.21 -0.68
CA ALA A 448 6.75 4.03 -1.07
C ALA A 448 6.30 3.23 0.16
N ALA A 449 7.13 3.15 1.21
CA ALA A 449 6.74 2.54 2.47
C ALA A 449 5.62 3.32 3.17
N ILE A 450 5.73 4.65 3.17
CA ILE A 450 4.76 5.56 3.79
C ILE A 450 3.40 5.47 3.12
N THR A 451 3.36 5.31 1.80
CA THR A 451 2.14 5.20 1.01
C THR A 451 1.69 3.77 0.72
N LEU A 452 2.31 2.77 1.36
CA LEU A 452 1.94 1.35 1.24
C LEU A 452 2.13 0.75 -0.15
N MET A 453 3.14 1.25 -0.86
CA MET A 453 3.54 0.86 -2.21
C MET A 453 4.98 0.30 -2.26
N SER A 454 5.61 0.02 -1.12
CA SER A 454 6.89 -0.69 -1.03
C SER A 454 6.76 -2.19 -1.34
N ASP A 455 7.87 -2.86 -1.64
CA ASP A 455 7.90 -4.29 -1.99
C ASP A 455 7.24 -5.21 -0.96
N ASP A 456 7.29 -4.83 0.32
CA ASP A 456 6.79 -5.59 1.46
C ASP A 456 5.40 -5.12 1.93
N SER A 457 4.78 -4.18 1.22
CA SER A 457 3.48 -3.62 1.55
C SER A 457 2.33 -4.22 0.74
N VAL A 458 1.09 -3.85 1.09
CA VAL A 458 -0.12 -4.33 0.40
C VAL A 458 -0.13 -4.02 -1.10
N GLY A 459 0.45 -2.89 -1.53
CA GLY A 459 0.54 -2.52 -2.94
C GLY A 459 1.35 -3.51 -3.79
N CYS A 460 2.30 -4.21 -3.16
CA CYS A 460 3.17 -5.21 -3.78
C CYS A 460 2.91 -6.63 -3.25
N ALA A 461 1.84 -6.84 -2.48
CA ALA A 461 1.57 -8.11 -1.82
C ALA A 461 1.52 -9.26 -2.84
N LYS A 462 1.92 -10.47 -2.39
CA LYS A 462 1.78 -11.76 -3.10
C LYS A 462 0.71 -12.70 -2.42
N GLY A 463 -0.28 -13.31 -3.10
CA GLY A 463 -1.62 -13.78 -2.66
C GLY A 463 -2.89 -13.82 -3.61
N LEU A 464 -3.29 -12.76 -4.31
CA LEU A 464 -4.69 -12.41 -4.65
C LEU A 464 -5.00 -12.23 -6.17
N THR A 465 -6.16 -11.65 -6.50
CA THR A 465 -6.60 -11.15 -7.82
C THR A 465 -6.92 -9.66 -7.68
N GLY A 466 -6.53 -8.84 -8.67
CA GLY A 466 -6.51 -7.39 -8.55
C GLY A 466 -6.95 -6.68 -9.80
N HIS A 467 -8.20 -6.25 -9.81
CA HIS A 467 -8.81 -5.57 -10.93
C HIS A 467 -8.80 -4.07 -10.69
N ARG A 468 -8.42 -3.31 -11.72
CA ARG A 468 -8.32 -1.84 -11.69
C ARG A 468 -9.34 -1.26 -12.66
N TYR A 469 -10.00 -0.18 -12.25
CA TYR A 469 -11.03 0.50 -13.04
C TYR A 469 -10.73 2.00 -13.19
N PRO A 470 -9.68 2.38 -13.90
CA PRO A 470 -9.16 3.75 -13.87
C PRO A 470 -10.13 4.74 -14.53
N ILE A 471 -10.07 5.98 -14.04
CA ILE A 471 -10.71 7.15 -14.63
C ILE A 471 -9.90 8.42 -14.31
N GLY A 472 -9.66 9.24 -15.32
CA GLY A 472 -9.16 10.61 -15.19
C GLY A 472 -10.30 11.58 -14.90
N LEU A 473 -10.10 12.50 -13.95
CA LEU A 473 -11.09 13.50 -13.54
C LEU A 473 -10.47 14.91 -13.46
N LYS A 474 -11.33 15.93 -13.55
CA LYS A 474 -10.96 17.35 -13.31
C LYS A 474 -11.13 17.79 -11.87
N THR A 475 -12.09 17.20 -11.17
CA THR A 475 -12.48 17.55 -9.81
C THR A 475 -13.18 16.34 -9.20
N TYR A 476 -13.20 16.24 -7.87
CA TYR A 476 -14.04 15.25 -7.20
C TYR A 476 -15.49 15.72 -7.17
N ASP A 477 -16.40 14.96 -7.76
CA ASP A 477 -17.83 15.14 -7.51
C ASP A 477 -18.21 14.49 -6.17
N LEU A 478 -18.72 15.30 -5.24
CA LEU A 478 -18.97 14.89 -3.86
C LEU A 478 -20.02 13.77 -3.78
N PHE A 479 -21.08 13.87 -4.58
CA PHE A 479 -22.18 12.90 -4.58
C PHE A 479 -21.75 11.56 -5.19
N ALA A 480 -21.00 11.59 -6.28
CA ALA A 480 -20.47 10.40 -6.93
C ALA A 480 -19.48 9.66 -6.03
N VAL A 481 -18.55 10.38 -5.40
CA VAL A 481 -17.59 9.74 -4.48
C VAL A 481 -18.31 9.21 -3.22
N ARG A 482 -19.36 9.88 -2.73
CA ARG A 482 -20.21 9.32 -1.66
C ARG A 482 -20.91 8.02 -2.08
N LYS A 483 -21.42 7.92 -3.32
CA LYS A 483 -21.97 6.65 -3.83
C LYS A 483 -20.89 5.56 -3.83
N VAL A 484 -19.70 5.86 -4.34
CA VAL A 484 -18.56 4.92 -4.33
C VAL A 484 -18.22 4.48 -2.90
N PHE A 485 -18.11 5.43 -1.96
CA PHE A 485 -17.85 5.15 -0.55
C PHE A 485 -18.87 4.18 0.05
N ASN A 486 -20.16 4.43 -0.19
CA ASN A 486 -21.24 3.57 0.32
C ASN A 486 -21.21 2.19 -0.33
N GLU A 487 -20.97 2.11 -1.64
CA GLU A 487 -20.88 0.83 -2.36
C GLU A 487 -19.71 -0.03 -1.87
N ILE A 488 -18.57 0.57 -1.51
CA ILE A 488 -17.44 -0.14 -0.90
C ILE A 488 -17.85 -0.67 0.49
N ALA A 489 -18.53 0.14 1.30
CA ALA A 489 -19.02 -0.24 2.62
C ALA A 489 -20.04 -1.39 2.56
N ASP A 490 -20.91 -1.37 1.55
CA ASP A 490 -21.96 -2.37 1.37
C ASP A 490 -21.40 -3.66 0.76
N MET A 491 -20.45 -3.56 -0.17
CA MET A 491 -19.82 -4.73 -0.76
C MET A 491 -18.99 -5.51 0.25
N SER A 492 -18.18 -4.81 1.07
CA SER A 492 -17.35 -5.47 2.09
C SER A 492 -18.18 -6.24 3.13
N LYS A 493 -19.39 -5.78 3.44
CA LYS A 493 -20.34 -6.50 4.32
C LYS A 493 -21.00 -7.69 3.65
N ARG A 494 -21.40 -7.54 2.38
CA ARG A 494 -22.09 -8.61 1.64
C ARG A 494 -21.15 -9.73 1.20
N VAL A 495 -19.90 -9.37 0.89
CA VAL A 495 -18.86 -10.27 0.37
C VAL A 495 -17.55 -9.95 1.10
N PRO A 496 -17.34 -10.52 2.30
CA PRO A 496 -16.14 -10.27 3.10
C PRO A 496 -14.83 -10.56 2.36
N GLU A 497 -14.83 -11.47 1.38
CA GLU A 497 -13.68 -11.79 0.53
C GLU A 497 -13.19 -10.60 -0.31
N LEU A 498 -14.05 -9.61 -0.57
CA LEU A 498 -13.73 -8.38 -1.28
C LEU A 498 -13.41 -7.20 -0.35
N ALA A 499 -13.42 -7.41 0.98
CA ALA A 499 -13.26 -6.32 1.95
C ALA A 499 -11.90 -5.60 1.88
N GLY A 500 -10.88 -6.26 1.31
CA GLY A 500 -9.56 -5.65 1.04
C GLY A 500 -9.53 -4.74 -0.18
N SER A 501 -10.64 -4.60 -0.91
CA SER A 501 -10.78 -3.63 -2.00
C SER A 501 -10.73 -2.20 -1.47
N PHE A 502 -10.14 -1.30 -2.25
CA PHE A 502 -9.98 0.10 -1.86
C PHE A 502 -10.14 1.01 -3.07
N PHE A 503 -10.29 2.30 -2.81
CA PHE A 503 -10.39 3.32 -3.83
C PHE A 503 -9.23 4.29 -3.67
N LEU A 504 -8.38 4.36 -4.70
CA LEU A 504 -7.18 5.19 -4.73
C LEU A 504 -7.45 6.45 -5.56
N LEU A 505 -7.18 7.61 -4.98
CA LEU A 505 -7.31 8.91 -5.61
C LEU A 505 -5.93 9.58 -5.58
N GLU A 506 -5.34 9.73 -6.76
CA GLU A 506 -4.00 10.24 -6.96
C GLU A 506 -4.08 11.67 -7.52
N GLY A 507 -3.90 12.65 -6.64
CA GLY A 507 -3.94 14.09 -6.97
C GLY A 507 -2.52 14.65 -7.11
N TYR A 508 -1.80 14.21 -8.14
CA TYR A 508 -0.49 14.76 -8.46
C TYR A 508 -0.58 16.20 -8.98
N SER A 509 0.44 17.01 -8.74
CA SER A 509 0.54 18.28 -9.46
C SER A 509 0.73 18.04 -10.95
N THR A 510 0.01 18.78 -11.80
CA THR A 510 0.01 18.56 -13.26
C THR A 510 0.79 19.63 -14.03
N HIS A 511 1.50 20.52 -13.35
CA HIS A 511 2.19 21.66 -13.97
C HIS A 511 3.15 21.22 -15.07
N GLY A 512 4.10 20.32 -14.76
CA GLY A 512 5.05 19.77 -15.73
C GLY A 512 4.39 18.95 -16.83
N VAL A 513 3.33 18.19 -16.50
CA VAL A 513 2.59 17.36 -17.47
C VAL A 513 1.90 18.24 -18.53
N LYS A 514 1.27 19.34 -18.12
CA LYS A 514 0.54 20.27 -19.00
C LYS A 514 1.45 21.25 -19.74
N ALA A 515 2.67 21.45 -19.26
CA ALA A 515 3.66 22.27 -19.95
C ALA A 515 4.15 21.62 -21.27
N ILE A 516 3.94 20.31 -21.42
CA ILE A 516 4.37 19.53 -22.59
C ILE A 516 3.20 19.40 -23.58
N ASP A 517 3.48 19.65 -24.86
CA ASP A 517 2.48 19.51 -25.93
C ASP A 517 1.92 18.09 -25.98
N ALA A 518 0.60 17.96 -25.88
CA ALA A 518 -0.12 16.69 -25.96
C ALA A 518 0.07 15.94 -27.28
N LYS A 519 0.54 16.61 -28.34
CA LYS A 519 0.87 15.95 -29.62
C LYS A 519 2.28 15.35 -29.67
N SER A 520 3.15 15.69 -28.70
CA SER A 520 4.56 15.27 -28.69
C SER A 520 4.77 13.79 -28.35
N SER A 521 3.75 13.12 -27.81
CA SER A 521 3.80 11.72 -27.36
C SER A 521 2.49 11.00 -27.68
N ALA A 522 2.48 9.66 -27.55
CA ALA A 522 1.26 8.87 -27.65
C ALA A 522 0.36 8.96 -26.42
N PHE A 523 0.88 9.40 -25.27
CA PHE A 523 0.08 9.58 -24.05
C PHE A 523 -1.05 10.61 -24.28
N PRO A 524 -2.32 10.21 -24.11
CA PRO A 524 -3.46 11.13 -24.15
C PRO A 524 -3.62 11.84 -22.80
N HIS A 525 -4.77 12.47 -22.56
CA HIS A 525 -5.25 12.79 -21.21
C HIS A 525 -4.41 13.77 -20.35
N ARG A 526 -3.43 14.47 -20.91
CA ARG A 526 -2.54 15.41 -20.18
C ARG A 526 -3.24 16.53 -19.43
N ASP A 527 -4.49 16.82 -19.80
CA ASP A 527 -5.31 17.84 -19.18
C ASP A 527 -6.04 17.35 -17.91
N ASP A 528 -6.07 16.06 -17.59
CA ASP A 528 -6.66 15.57 -16.33
C ASP A 528 -5.94 16.12 -15.10
N GLU A 529 -6.68 16.30 -14.01
CA GLU A 529 -6.17 16.80 -12.72
C GLU A 529 -5.94 15.66 -11.72
N ILE A 530 -6.75 14.60 -11.84
CA ILE A 530 -6.84 13.53 -10.85
C ILE A 530 -6.86 12.20 -11.59
N LEU A 531 -6.01 11.26 -11.16
CA LEU A 531 -6.13 9.86 -11.56
C LEU A 531 -6.80 9.08 -10.43
N VAL A 532 -7.90 8.41 -10.75
CA VAL A 532 -8.69 7.66 -9.78
C VAL A 532 -8.79 6.21 -10.21
N THR A 533 -8.64 5.28 -9.27
CA THR A 533 -8.76 3.85 -9.53
C THR A 533 -9.45 3.12 -8.37
N PRO A 534 -10.69 2.65 -8.56
CA PRO A 534 -11.23 1.53 -7.78
C PRO A 534 -10.37 0.30 -8.01
N TYR A 535 -9.90 -0.27 -6.90
CA TYR A 535 -9.06 -1.45 -6.85
C TYR A 535 -9.84 -2.57 -6.17
N ILE A 536 -10.22 -3.58 -6.95
CA ILE A 536 -10.98 -4.72 -6.46
C ILE A 536 -10.00 -5.86 -6.16
N LEU A 537 -9.88 -6.20 -4.87
CA LEU A 537 -8.93 -7.18 -4.35
C LEU A 537 -9.65 -8.35 -3.67
N TYR A 538 -9.30 -9.58 -4.05
CA TYR A 538 -9.82 -10.81 -3.47
C TYR A 538 -8.89 -11.99 -3.78
N LYS A 539 -8.89 -13.03 -2.95
CA LYS A 539 -8.15 -14.27 -3.27
C LYS A 539 -8.66 -14.89 -4.57
N PRO A 540 -7.80 -15.54 -5.40
CA PRO A 540 -8.23 -16.06 -6.69
C PRO A 540 -9.40 -17.03 -6.51
N ASN A 541 -10.54 -16.68 -7.09
CA ASN A 541 -11.76 -17.43 -6.98
C ASN A 541 -12.68 -17.12 -8.16
N ALA A 542 -12.73 -18.06 -9.12
CA ALA A 542 -13.51 -17.91 -10.34
C ALA A 542 -15.01 -17.64 -10.10
N THR A 543 -15.56 -18.01 -8.94
CA THR A 543 -16.97 -17.72 -8.62
C THR A 543 -17.20 -16.26 -8.24
N LEU A 544 -16.15 -15.52 -7.86
CA LEU A 544 -16.21 -14.11 -7.49
C LEU A 544 -15.87 -13.17 -8.65
N ASP A 545 -15.20 -13.66 -9.69
CA ASP A 545 -14.71 -12.84 -10.81
C ASP A 545 -15.80 -11.94 -11.42
N GLY A 546 -16.96 -12.51 -11.75
CA GLY A 546 -18.07 -11.75 -12.34
C GLY A 546 -18.64 -10.68 -11.40
N LEU A 547 -18.74 -10.99 -10.10
CA LEU A 547 -19.23 -10.05 -9.10
C LEU A 547 -18.21 -8.92 -8.84
N ALA A 548 -16.93 -9.27 -8.78
CA ALA A 548 -15.84 -8.33 -8.65
C ALA A 548 -15.79 -7.37 -9.85
N GLN A 549 -16.01 -7.90 -11.05
CA GLN A 549 -16.09 -7.11 -12.27
C GLN A 549 -17.28 -6.14 -12.25
N GLU A 550 -18.48 -6.64 -12.02
CA GLU A 550 -19.70 -5.81 -11.96
C GLU A 550 -19.54 -4.68 -10.93
N HIS A 551 -18.94 -4.99 -9.78
CA HIS A 551 -18.68 -4.01 -8.73
C HIS A 551 -17.73 -2.91 -9.20
N GLY A 552 -16.57 -3.27 -9.75
CA GLY A 552 -15.58 -2.30 -10.22
C GLY A 552 -16.13 -1.40 -11.34
N GLU A 553 -16.86 -1.98 -12.30
CA GLU A 553 -17.54 -1.22 -13.36
C GLU A 553 -18.58 -0.25 -12.77
N LYS A 554 -19.35 -0.69 -11.78
CA LYS A 554 -20.35 0.15 -11.10
C LYS A 554 -19.69 1.32 -10.38
N LEU A 555 -18.59 1.10 -9.66
CA LEU A 555 -17.85 2.17 -8.98
C LEU A 555 -17.34 3.21 -9.98
N ARG A 556 -16.73 2.77 -11.09
CA ARG A 556 -16.26 3.68 -12.15
C ARG A 556 -17.41 4.42 -12.82
N ARG A 557 -18.53 3.76 -13.07
CA ARG A 557 -19.71 4.36 -13.70
C ARG A 557 -20.27 5.52 -12.88
N HIS A 558 -20.33 5.39 -11.56
CA HIS A 558 -20.76 6.50 -10.68
C HIS A 558 -19.90 7.75 -10.85
N LEU A 559 -18.59 7.58 -11.07
CA LEU A 559 -17.66 8.68 -11.30
C LEU A 559 -17.80 9.25 -12.71
N LEU A 560 -17.91 8.39 -13.72
CA LEU A 560 -18.06 8.79 -15.12
C LEU A 560 -19.34 9.62 -15.35
N GLU A 561 -20.47 9.17 -14.81
CA GLU A 561 -21.76 9.89 -14.91
C GLU A 561 -21.68 11.32 -14.35
N ALA A 562 -20.75 11.59 -13.42
CA ALA A 562 -20.56 12.88 -12.75
C ALA A 562 -19.30 13.64 -13.19
N SER A 563 -18.51 13.13 -14.14
CA SER A 563 -17.19 13.67 -14.51
C SER A 563 -17.25 15.02 -15.25
N GLY A 564 -18.46 15.46 -15.63
CA GLY A 564 -18.67 16.56 -16.56
C GLY A 564 -18.51 16.16 -18.03
N ASP A 565 -18.07 14.94 -18.30
CA ASP A 565 -17.92 14.36 -19.64
C ASP A 565 -18.29 12.86 -19.63
N PRO A 566 -19.57 12.51 -19.41
CA PRO A 566 -19.99 11.14 -19.16
C PRO A 566 -19.91 10.20 -20.37
N GLU A 567 -19.79 10.75 -21.59
CA GLU A 567 -19.70 9.99 -22.83
C GLU A 567 -18.26 9.56 -23.15
N HIS A 568 -17.26 10.16 -22.51
CA HIS A 568 -15.85 9.95 -22.83
C HIS A 568 -15.10 9.49 -21.59
N LEU A 569 -15.11 8.18 -21.33
CA LEU A 569 -14.23 7.60 -20.32
C LEU A 569 -12.77 7.86 -20.71
N ARG A 570 -11.95 8.23 -19.71
CA ARG A 570 -10.52 8.53 -19.87
C ARG A 570 -9.75 7.57 -18.98
N ALA A 571 -9.35 6.44 -19.53
CA ALA A 571 -8.72 5.35 -18.80
C ALA A 571 -7.20 5.37 -19.01
N TYR A 572 -6.44 5.41 -17.92
CA TYR A 572 -4.99 5.28 -18.01
C TYR A 572 -4.60 3.85 -18.40
N VAL A 573 -3.93 3.68 -19.54
CA VAL A 573 -3.65 2.36 -20.16
C VAL A 573 -2.92 1.36 -19.23
N ASN A 574 -2.07 1.82 -18.32
CA ASN A 574 -1.38 0.94 -17.38
C ASN A 574 -2.26 0.43 -16.24
N TYR A 575 -3.41 1.06 -16.03
CA TYR A 575 -4.42 0.64 -15.07
C TYR A 575 -5.65 0.03 -15.77
N ALA A 576 -5.73 0.10 -17.10
CA ALA A 576 -6.90 -0.36 -17.85
C ALA A 576 -7.20 -1.84 -17.62
N HIS A 577 -8.48 -2.15 -17.43
CA HIS A 577 -8.94 -3.50 -17.20
C HIS A 577 -8.85 -4.36 -18.47
N GLY A 578 -8.97 -3.76 -19.65
CA GLY A 578 -9.02 -4.44 -20.95
C GLY A 578 -10.42 -4.52 -21.57
N PHE A 579 -11.43 -3.89 -20.96
CA PHE A 579 -12.76 -3.73 -21.57
C PHE A 579 -12.97 -2.33 -22.14
N GLU A 580 -12.03 -1.42 -21.89
CA GLU A 580 -12.04 -0.07 -22.40
C GLU A 580 -11.82 -0.04 -23.92
N SER A 581 -12.44 0.92 -24.59
CA SER A 581 -12.21 1.16 -26.02
C SER A 581 -10.82 1.75 -26.27
N LEU A 582 -10.40 1.77 -27.53
CA LEU A 582 -9.15 2.43 -27.93
C LEU A 582 -9.18 3.92 -27.62
N GLU A 583 -10.30 4.58 -27.86
CA GLU A 583 -10.51 6.00 -27.59
C GLU A 583 -10.45 6.29 -26.09
N GLU A 584 -10.99 5.40 -25.26
CA GLU A 584 -10.94 5.55 -23.81
C GLU A 584 -9.50 5.46 -23.27
N MET A 585 -8.67 4.56 -23.83
CA MET A 585 -7.28 4.36 -23.41
C MET A 585 -6.28 5.32 -24.05
N TYR A 586 -6.48 5.67 -25.33
CA TYR A 586 -5.53 6.42 -26.16
C TYR A 586 -6.07 7.80 -26.58
N GLY A 587 -7.19 8.23 -26.02
CA GLY A 587 -7.82 9.52 -26.26
C GLY A 587 -8.80 9.53 -27.42
N HIS A 588 -9.77 10.44 -27.31
CA HIS A 588 -10.92 10.54 -28.21
C HIS A 588 -10.62 11.34 -29.49
N GLU A 589 -9.41 11.85 -29.65
CA GLU A 589 -9.00 12.56 -30.85
C GLU A 589 -8.69 11.58 -32.01
N PRO A 590 -9.42 11.64 -33.14
CA PRO A 590 -9.27 10.66 -34.22
C PRO A 590 -7.84 10.52 -34.75
N TRP A 591 -7.12 11.65 -34.84
CA TRP A 591 -5.74 11.67 -35.34
C TRP A 591 -4.79 10.80 -34.52
N ARG A 592 -5.00 10.66 -33.20
CA ARG A 592 -4.09 9.87 -32.34
C ARG A 592 -4.31 8.39 -32.59
N ILE A 593 -5.56 7.95 -32.65
CA ILE A 593 -5.93 6.56 -32.96
C ILE A 593 -5.49 6.16 -34.37
N GLU A 594 -5.72 7.03 -35.36
CA GLU A 594 -5.27 6.80 -36.73
C GLU A 594 -3.75 6.66 -36.83
N LYS A 595 -3.01 7.55 -36.15
CA LYS A 595 -1.54 7.48 -36.09
C LYS A 595 -1.07 6.19 -35.42
N LEU A 596 -1.66 5.81 -34.29
CA LEU A 596 -1.34 4.57 -33.59
C LEU A 596 -1.57 3.33 -34.46
N LYS A 597 -2.70 3.25 -35.16
CA LYS A 597 -3.00 2.15 -36.10
C LYS A 597 -2.01 2.11 -37.27
N ALA A 598 -1.67 3.28 -37.83
CA ALA A 598 -0.68 3.37 -38.90
C ALA A 598 0.72 2.92 -38.44
N LEU A 599 1.14 3.31 -37.24
CA LEU A 599 2.41 2.88 -36.65
C LEU A 599 2.40 1.40 -36.31
N LYS A 600 1.28 0.86 -35.81
CA LYS A 600 1.15 -0.58 -35.53
C LYS A 600 1.36 -1.38 -36.81
N LYS A 601 0.74 -0.96 -37.92
CA LYS A 601 0.96 -1.57 -39.25
C LYS A 601 2.41 -1.49 -39.72
N LYS A 602 3.14 -0.43 -39.37
CA LYS A 602 4.55 -0.25 -39.76
C LYS A 602 5.50 -1.11 -38.92
N TRP A 603 5.34 -1.10 -37.60
CA TRP A 603 6.31 -1.65 -36.65
C TRP A 603 5.95 -3.06 -36.16
N ASP A 604 4.68 -3.45 -36.24
CA ASP A 604 4.18 -4.77 -35.88
C ASP A 604 3.04 -5.22 -36.83
N PRO A 605 3.33 -5.40 -38.14
CA PRO A 605 2.32 -5.73 -39.15
C PRO A 605 1.58 -7.06 -38.88
N GLU A 606 2.20 -7.96 -38.12
CA GLU A 606 1.63 -9.27 -37.78
C GLU A 606 0.95 -9.29 -36.40
N ASN A 607 0.85 -8.14 -35.73
CA ASN A 607 0.25 -8.00 -34.41
C ASN A 607 0.80 -9.01 -33.39
N ARG A 608 2.13 -9.17 -33.36
CA ARG A 608 2.83 -10.05 -32.44
C ARG A 608 2.75 -9.52 -31.00
N MET A 609 2.79 -8.20 -30.80
CA MET A 609 2.67 -7.52 -29.51
C MET A 609 1.21 -7.17 -29.19
N ARG A 610 0.39 -8.17 -28.83
CA ARG A 610 -1.08 -8.02 -28.71
C ARG A 610 -1.68 -8.32 -27.33
N PHE A 611 -0.88 -8.75 -26.36
CA PHE A 611 -1.40 -9.26 -25.08
C PHE A 611 -1.63 -8.18 -24.00
N TYR A 612 -1.44 -6.90 -24.34
CA TYR A 612 -1.67 -5.80 -23.41
C TYR A 612 -2.20 -4.56 -24.13
N ALA A 613 -3.48 -4.22 -23.92
CA ALA A 613 -4.17 -3.09 -24.56
C ALA A 613 -3.86 -3.00 -26.09
N PRO A 614 -4.21 -4.03 -26.88
CA PRO A 614 -3.85 -4.06 -28.30
C PRO A 614 -4.53 -2.93 -29.07
N ILE A 615 -3.77 -2.25 -29.94
CA ILE A 615 -4.28 -1.17 -30.81
C ILE A 615 -5.12 -1.69 -31.99
N VAL A 616 -4.90 -2.96 -32.41
CA VAL A 616 -5.53 -3.60 -33.56
C VAL A 616 -6.01 -5.00 -33.20
#